data_AF-A0A2A4U657-F1
#
_entry.id   AF-A0A2A4U657-F1
#
_cell.length_a   1.000
_cell.length_b   1.000
_cell.length_c   1.000
_cell.angle_alpha   90.00
_cell.angle_beta   90.00
_cell.angle_gamma   90.00
#
_symmetry.space_group_name_H-M   'P 1'
#
loop_
_entity.id
_entity.type
_entity.pdbx_description
1 polymer ?
#
loop_
_entity_poly.entity_id
_entity_poly.type
_entity_poly.pdbx_seq_one_letter_code
_entity_poly.pdbx_strand_id
1 'polypeptide(L)' 'MPDKRLSDSIVSAHQKACDEGKDDIASLLIEALSLELTRIGGSADRREETALIESAFTRHEETFGNVSIDNKRADL' A
#
# COMPACT_ATOMS: atom_id res chain seq x y z
N MET A 1 -1.47 6.00 -23.74
CA MET A 1 -2.27 5.59 -22.57
C MET A 1 -1.83 6.48 -21.43
N PRO A 2 -2.73 7.03 -20.59
CA PRO A 2 -2.28 7.79 -19.43
C PRO A 2 -1.39 6.85 -18.60
N ASP A 3 -0.19 7.32 -18.24
CA ASP A 3 0.74 6.55 -17.41
C ASP A 3 0.02 6.18 -16.11
N LYS A 4 -0.24 4.90 -15.93
CA LYS A 4 -0.92 4.39 -14.74
C LYS A 4 0.03 4.63 -13.56
N ARG A 5 -0.46 5.27 -12.48
CA ARG A 5 0.37 5.53 -11.30
C ARG A 5 0.79 4.17 -10.71
N LEU A 6 2.02 4.08 -10.20
CA LEU A 6 2.52 2.84 -9.61
C LEU A 6 1.65 2.42 -8.42
N SER A 7 1.18 3.39 -7.64
CA SER A 7 0.23 3.22 -6.53
C SER A 7 -1.06 2.53 -6.98
N ASP A 8 -1.66 2.90 -8.11
CA ASP A 8 -2.89 2.25 -8.63
C ASP A 8 -2.68 0.75 -8.90
N SER A 9 -1.49 0.40 -9.38
CA SER A 9 -1.14 -1.00 -9.68
C SER A 9 -0.93 -1.80 -8.39
N ILE A 10 -0.30 -1.19 -7.39
CA ILE A 10 -0.08 -1.81 -6.08
C ILE A 10 -1.40 -2.00 -5.34
N VAL A 11 -2.29 -1.00 -5.34
CA VAL A 11 -3.64 -1.08 -4.73
C VAL A 11 -4.46 -2.20 -5.37
N SER A 12 -4.46 -2.28 -6.71
CA SER A 12 -5.20 -3.33 -7.41
C SER A 12 -4.67 -4.73 -7.08
N ALA A 13 -3.35 -4.90 -6.97
CA ALA A 13 -2.74 -6.17 -6.58
C ALA A 13 -3.04 -6.52 -5.10
N HIS A 14 -2.99 -5.52 -4.22
CA HIS A 14 -3.29 -5.67 -2.79
C HIS A 14 -4.72 -6.15 -2.58
N GLN A 15 -5.67 -5.50 -3.24
CA GLN A 15 -7.09 -5.87 -3.15
C GLN A 15 -7.31 -7.33 -3.57
N LYS A 16 -6.68 -7.75 -4.67
CA LYS A 16 -6.74 -9.14 -5.12
C LYS A 16 -6.10 -10.11 -4.12
N ALA A 17 -5.00 -9.74 -3.48
CA ALA A 17 -4.38 -10.56 -2.44
C ALA A 17 -5.27 -10.69 -1.20
N CYS A 18 -5.95 -9.62 -0.78
CA CYS A 18 -6.98 -9.68 0.26
C CYS A 18 -8.13 -10.63 -0.13
N ASP A 19 -8.65 -10.50 -1.35
CA ASP A 19 -9.76 -11.34 -1.83
C ASP A 19 -9.39 -12.83 -1.90
N GLU A 20 -8.13 -13.12 -2.23
CA GLU A 20 -7.60 -14.49 -2.30
C GLU A 20 -7.08 -15.01 -0.95
N GLY A 21 -7.14 -14.22 0.14
CA GLY A 21 -6.64 -14.60 1.47
C GLY A 21 -5.12 -14.77 1.55
N LYS A 22 -4.37 -14.11 0.66
CA LYS A 22 -2.90 -14.18 0.56
C LYS A 22 -2.25 -13.09 1.41
N ASP A 23 -2.22 -13.33 2.73
CA ASP A 23 -1.71 -12.39 3.72
C ASP A 23 -0.26 -11.96 3.48
N ASP A 24 0.64 -12.91 3.20
CA ASP A 24 2.05 -12.66 2.91
C ASP A 24 2.26 -11.68 1.74
N ILE A 25 1.49 -11.86 0.67
CA ILE A 25 1.52 -11.00 -0.51
C ILE A 25 0.85 -9.65 -0.21
N ALA A 26 -0.28 -9.65 0.49
CA ALA A 26 -0.98 -8.42 0.87
C ALA A 26 -0.11 -7.53 1.78
N SER A 27 0.65 -8.16 2.69
CA SER A 27 1.59 -7.52 3.61
C SER A 27 2.76 -6.86 2.86
N LEU A 28 3.35 -7.54 1.87
CA LEU A 28 4.40 -6.95 1.04
C LEU A 28 3.90 -5.78 0.18
N LEU A 29 2.66 -5.88 -0.33
CA LEU A 29 2.07 -4.86 -1.18
C LEU A 29 1.70 -3.59 -0.38
N ILE A 30 1.20 -3.75 0.85
CA ILE A 30 0.87 -2.59 1.71
C ILE A 30 2.16 -1.88 2.20
N GLU A 31 3.24 -2.61 2.45
CA GLU A 31 4.56 -2.04 2.75
C GLU A 31 5.10 -1.25 1.54
N ALA A 32 5.05 -1.82 0.33
CA ALA A 32 5.49 -1.14 -0.89
C ALA A 32 4.69 0.14 -1.17
N LEU A 33 3.39 0.13 -0.91
CA LEU A 33 2.50 1.29 -1.05
C LEU A 33 2.89 2.43 -0.09
N SER A 34 3.31 2.06 1.12
CA SER A 34 3.79 3.00 2.14
C SER A 34 5.12 3.66 1.74
N LEU A 35 6.04 2.88 1.16
CA LEU A 35 7.31 3.39 0.67
C LEU A 35 7.09 4.38 -0.49
N GLU A 36 6.15 4.11 -1.38
CA GLU A 36 5.80 5.01 -2.48
C GLU A 36 5.31 6.38 -1.99
N LEU A 37 4.47 6.41 -0.95
CA LEU A 37 4.04 7.65 -0.28
C LEU A 37 5.21 8.45 0.30
N THR A 38 6.16 7.77 0.95
CA THR A 38 7.33 8.44 1.54
C THR A 38 8.26 9.02 0.47
N ARG A 39 8.29 8.43 -0.73
CA ARG A 39 9.09 8.91 -1.87
C ARG A 39 8.52 10.18 -2.51
N ILE A 40 7.19 10.34 -2.53
CA ILE A 40 6.51 11.48 -3.17
C ILE A 40 6.52 12.69 -2.21
N GLY A 41 7.61 13.46 -2.22
CA GLY A 41 7.70 14.73 -1.48
C GLY A 41 6.79 15.84 -2.04
N GLY A 42 5.84 16.33 -1.23
CA GLY A 42 5.37 17.73 -1.26
C GLY A 42 4.46 18.25 -2.39
N SER A 43 3.45 17.51 -2.87
CA SER A 43 2.46 18.07 -3.84
C SER A 43 1.00 17.71 -3.57
N ALA A 44 0.07 18.49 -4.15
CA ALA A 44 -1.39 18.46 -3.95
C ALA A 44 -2.06 17.13 -4.37
N ASP A 45 -1.39 16.36 -5.24
CA ASP A 45 -1.76 15.01 -5.69
C ASP A 45 -1.80 13.98 -4.53
N ARG A 46 -1.32 14.37 -3.34
CA ARG A 46 -1.35 13.55 -2.13
C ARG A 46 -2.76 13.27 -1.61
N ARG A 47 -3.77 14.14 -1.76
CA ARG A 47 -5.04 13.89 -1.05
C ARG A 47 -5.78 12.66 -1.58
N GLU A 48 -5.85 12.51 -2.90
CA GLU A 48 -6.45 11.32 -3.52
C GLU A 48 -5.58 10.08 -3.27
N GLU A 49 -4.25 10.22 -3.34
CA GLU A 49 -3.32 9.12 -3.10
C GLU A 49 -3.32 8.65 -1.64
N THR A 50 -3.34 9.58 -0.68
CA THR A 50 -3.46 9.27 0.75
C THR A 50 -4.80 8.60 1.05
N ALA A 51 -5.92 9.06 0.47
CA ALA A 51 -7.23 8.43 0.66
C ALA A 51 -7.28 6.99 0.10
N LEU A 52 -6.70 6.75 -1.08
CA LEU A 52 -6.58 5.41 -1.67
C LEU A 52 -5.79 4.47 -0.77
N ILE A 53 -4.72 4.99 -0.16
CA ILE A 53 -3.81 4.18 0.64
C ILE A 53 -4.38 3.93 2.03
N GLU A 54 -4.98 4.93 2.67
CA GLU A 54 -5.78 4.75 3.88
C GLU A 54 -6.83 3.66 3.69
N SER A 55 -7.55 3.66 2.56
CA SER A 55 -8.52 2.60 2.26
C SER A 55 -7.88 1.21 2.11
N ALA A 56 -6.69 1.11 1.51
CA ALA A 56 -5.96 -0.15 1.40
C ALA A 56 -5.50 -0.66 2.77
N PHE A 57 -5.05 0.24 3.65
CA PHE A 57 -4.68 -0.07 5.03
C PHE A 57 -5.88 -0.56 5.85
N THR A 58 -7.01 0.17 5.81
CA THR A 58 -8.24 -0.26 6.48
C THR A 58 -8.70 -1.63 6.00
N ARG A 59 -8.69 -1.87 4.69
CA ARG A 59 -9.05 -3.19 4.13
C ARG A 59 -8.13 -4.29 4.65
N HIS A 60 -6.83 -4.02 4.71
CA HIS A 60 -5.87 -5.00 5.22
C HIS A 60 -6.14 -5.32 6.69
N GLU A 61 -6.38 -4.30 7.53
CA GLU A 61 -6.74 -4.49 8.94
C GLU A 61 -8.02 -5.29 9.12
N GLU A 62 -9.04 -5.02 8.31
CA GLU A 62 -10.31 -5.77 8.34
C GLU A 62 -10.13 -7.23 7.89
N THR A 63 -9.21 -7.49 6.96
CA THR A 63 -9.02 -8.82 6.36
C THR A 63 -8.09 -9.71 7.20
N PHE A 64 -6.98 -9.15 7.69
CA PHE A 64 -5.87 -9.90 8.30
C PHE A 64 -5.54 -9.45 9.73
N GLY A 65 -6.02 -8.29 10.16
CA GLY A 65 -5.67 -7.69 11.45
C GLY A 65 -4.56 -6.63 11.35
N ASN A 66 -4.10 -6.14 12.50
CA ASN A 66 -3.23 -4.97 12.58
C ASN A 66 -1.88 -5.19 11.86
N VAL A 67 -1.51 -4.28 10.97
CA VAL A 67 -0.24 -4.32 10.23
C VAL A 67 0.88 -3.79 11.13
N SER A 68 1.74 -4.69 11.63
CA SER A 68 3.02 -4.26 12.20
C SER A 68 4.01 -4.02 11.07
N ILE A 69 4.16 -2.77 10.61
CA ILE A 69 5.24 -2.41 9.69
C ILE A 69 6.55 -2.38 10.48
N ASP A 70 7.19 -3.55 10.58
CA ASP A 70 8.53 -3.68 11.14
C ASP A 70 9.56 -3.10 10.16
N ASN A 71 9.91 -1.83 10.33
CA ASN A 71 10.91 -1.14 9.52
C ASN A 71 12.35 -1.63 9.85
N LYS A 72 12.65 -2.91 9.55
CA LYS A 72 13.94 -3.57 9.87
C LYS A 72 14.99 -3.49 8.75
N ARG A 73 14.99 -2.43 7.93
CA ARG A 73 15.97 -2.27 6.84
C ARG A 73 16.72 -0.94 6.86
N ALA A 74 17.29 -0.59 8.02
CA ALA A 74 18.18 0.56 8.17
C ALA A 74 19.66 0.20 8.49
N ASP A 75 20.07 -1.07 8.36
CA ASP A 75 21.45 -1.50 8.68
C ASP A 75 22.06 -2.41 7.60
N LEU A 76 22.29 -1.89 6.39
CA LEU A 76 23.23 -2.44 5.41
C LEU A 76 24.03 -1.34 4.72
#